data_AF-A0A3Q4GD59-F1
#
_entry.id   AF-A0A3Q4GD59-F1
#
_cell.length_a   1.000
_cell.length_b   1.000
_cell.length_c   1.000
_cell.angle_alpha   90.00
_cell.angle_beta   90.00
_cell.angle_gamma   90.00
#
_symmetry.space_group_name_H-M   'P 1'
#
loop_
_entity.id
_entity.type
_entity.pdbx_description
1 polymer ?
#
loop_
_entity_poly.entity_id
_entity_poly.type
_entity_poly.pdbx_seq_one_letter_code
_entity_poly.pdbx_strand_id
1 'polypeptide(L)'
;MKVLVLLVCLSVGCLAQRPRHCSEYARHLKKVLFLQMSPNLLAFSKYIYDGLGERIRFRQFGLYDNKTYHLDVLLLYREGVMYKINNKNRTCTKQHLSPDFHPLAVPRNATLMGQFVLGASSGPGQGVLVNSWYGDEKLQSHVLVCN
;
A
#
# COMPACT_ATOMS: atom_id res chain seq x y z
N MET A 1 -13.32 7.89 47.58
CA MET A 1 -12.36 7.00 46.87
C MET A 1 -13.00 6.16 45.76
N LYS A 2 -14.13 5.46 45.98
CA LYS A 2 -14.76 4.60 44.95
C LYS A 2 -15.19 5.34 43.66
N VAL A 3 -15.72 6.56 43.80
CA VAL A 3 -16.14 7.40 42.65
C VAL A 3 -14.95 7.87 41.82
N LEU A 4 -13.83 8.19 42.47
CA LEU A 4 -12.62 8.65 41.79
C LEU A 4 -11.99 7.50 40.97
N VAL A 5 -12.00 6.28 41.51
CA VAL A 5 -11.54 5.07 40.82
C VAL A 5 -12.42 4.75 39.60
N LEU A 6 -13.75 4.88 39.71
CA LEU A 6 -14.68 4.69 38.59
C LEU A 6 -14.45 5.72 37.47
N LEU A 7 -14.25 6.99 37.81
CA LEU A 7 -13.96 8.05 36.83
C LEU A 7 -12.64 7.83 36.10
N VAL A 8 -11.60 7.39 36.81
CA VAL A 8 -10.31 7.04 36.20
C VAL A 8 -10.48 5.85 35.23
N CYS A 9 -11.16 4.78 35.63
CA CYS A 9 -11.40 3.62 34.75
C CYS A 9 -12.20 3.98 33.49
N LEU A 10 -13.24 4.82 33.62
CA LEU A 10 -14.04 5.28 32.49
C LEU A 10 -13.21 6.13 31.51
N SER A 11 -12.34 7.01 32.02
CA SER A 11 -11.45 7.83 31.17
C SER A 11 -10.42 7.01 30.39
N VAL A 12 -9.87 5.95 31.00
CA VAL A 12 -8.92 5.03 30.35
C VAL A 12 -9.62 4.18 29.28
N GLY A 13 -10.88 3.79 29.51
CA GLY A 13 -11.69 3.05 28.53
C GLY A 13 -11.95 3.83 27.24
N CYS A 14 -12.21 5.13 27.32
CA CYS A 14 -12.46 5.97 26.13
C CYS A 14 -11.22 6.16 25.25
N LEU A 15 -10.01 6.19 25.82
CA LEU A 15 -8.77 6.29 25.05
C LEU A 15 -8.41 4.97 24.34
N ALA A 16 -8.91 3.84 24.84
CA ALA A 16 -8.68 2.52 24.24
C ALA A 16 -9.55 2.26 22.99
N GLN A 17 -10.63 3.01 22.78
CA GLN A 17 -11.55 2.80 21.66
C GLN A 17 -11.09 3.43 20.35
N ARG A 18 -10.06 4.29 20.36
CA ARG A 18 -9.58 4.93 19.14
C ARG A 18 -8.55 4.04 18.45
N PRO A 19 -8.80 3.59 17.21
CA PRO A 19 -7.82 2.83 16.44
C PRO A 19 -6.51 3.60 16.37
N ARG A 20 -5.39 2.94 16.64
CA ARG A 20 -4.06 3.53 16.47
C ARG A 20 -3.61 3.40 15.02
N HIS A 21 -2.75 4.31 14.59
CA HIS A 21 -2.08 4.18 13.30
C HIS A 21 -1.26 2.88 13.26
N CYS A 22 -1.43 2.10 12.20
CA CYS A 22 -0.63 0.91 11.97
C CYS A 22 0.73 1.33 11.41
N SER A 23 1.75 1.40 12.27
CA SER A 23 3.11 1.82 11.86
C SER A 23 3.95 0.68 11.26
N GLU A 24 3.55 -0.58 11.42
CA GLU A 24 4.42 -1.74 11.20
C GLU A 24 4.34 -2.32 9.78
N TYR A 25 3.19 -2.19 9.11
CA TYR A 25 2.93 -2.88 7.84
C TYR A 25 3.64 -2.31 6.62
N ALA A 26 4.25 -1.13 6.70
CA ALA A 26 4.96 -0.49 5.59
C ALA A 26 6.36 -1.07 5.33
N ARG A 27 6.87 -1.94 6.22
CA ARG A 27 8.22 -2.52 6.10
C ARG A 27 8.29 -3.83 5.32
N HIS A 28 7.21 -4.60 5.27
CA HIS A 28 7.28 -5.96 4.73
C HIS A 28 7.25 -5.99 3.20
N LEU A 29 7.84 -7.05 2.63
CA LEU A 29 7.73 -7.34 1.20
C LEU A 29 6.26 -7.62 0.85
N LYS A 30 5.67 -6.76 0.02
CA LYS A 30 4.30 -6.92 -0.49
C LYS A 30 4.34 -7.32 -1.96
N LYS A 31 3.41 -8.18 -2.36
CA LYS A 31 3.18 -8.55 -3.76
C LYS A 31 1.70 -8.39 -4.04
N VAL A 32 1.39 -7.55 -5.03
CA VAL A 32 0.01 -7.30 -5.47
C VAL A 32 -0.07 -7.62 -6.95
N LEU A 33 -1.13 -8.32 -7.33
CA LEU A 33 -1.50 -8.55 -8.71
C LEU A 33 -2.80 -7.80 -8.97
N PHE A 34 -2.85 -7.03 -10.05
CA PHE A 34 -4.07 -6.33 -10.46
C PHE A 34 -4.26 -6.41 -11.97
N LEU A 35 -5.53 -6.39 -12.37
CA LEU A 35 -5.99 -6.36 -13.75
C LEU A 35 -6.59 -4.98 -14.01
N GLN A 36 -6.14 -4.33 -15.08
CA GLN A 36 -6.75 -3.10 -15.58
C GLN A 36 -7.35 -3.37 -16.96
N MET A 37 -8.60 -2.96 -17.14
CA MET A 37 -9.34 -3.14 -18.39
C MET A 37 -10.05 -1.85 -18.77
N SER A 38 -9.77 -1.36 -19.97
CA SER A 38 -10.45 -0.24 -20.63
C SER A 38 -10.56 -0.53 -22.13
N PRO A 39 -11.31 0.25 -22.94
CA PRO A 39 -11.58 -0.08 -24.35
C PRO A 39 -10.34 -0.41 -25.18
N ASN A 40 -9.21 0.24 -24.89
CA ASN A 40 -7.97 0.09 -25.64
C ASN A 40 -6.85 -0.58 -24.82
N LEU A 41 -7.11 -0.98 -23.57
CA LEU A 41 -6.09 -1.50 -22.67
C LEU A 41 -6.57 -2.71 -21.89
N LEU A 42 -5.82 -3.80 -21.99
CA LEU A 42 -5.89 -4.94 -21.07
C LEU A 42 -4.51 -5.12 -20.47
N ALA A 43 -4.36 -4.92 -19.17
CA ALA A 43 -3.05 -4.97 -18.50
C ALA A 43 -3.07 -5.83 -17.24
N PHE A 44 -2.21 -6.85 -17.22
CA PHE A 44 -1.89 -7.64 -16.04
C PHE A 44 -0.64 -7.08 -15.39
N SER A 45 -0.75 -6.67 -14.13
CA SER A 45 0.33 -5.95 -13.45
C SER A 45 0.68 -6.63 -12.14
N LYS A 46 1.96 -6.93 -11.95
CA LYS A 46 2.54 -7.42 -10.71
C LYS A 46 3.41 -6.31 -10.10
N TYR A 47 3.01 -5.87 -8.92
CA TYR A 47 3.71 -4.85 -8.14
C TYR A 47 4.34 -5.51 -6.92
N ILE A 48 5.65 -5.39 -6.79
CA ILE A 48 6.44 -5.90 -5.66
C ILE A 48 7.02 -4.69 -4.93
N TYR A 49 6.67 -4.53 -3.66
CA TYR A 49 7.12 -3.43 -2.83
C TYR A 49 7.94 -3.96 -1.66
N ASP A 50 9.11 -3.39 -1.44
CA ASP A 50 9.98 -3.66 -0.31
C ASP A 50 10.32 -2.33 0.36
N GLY A 51 9.59 -2.01 1.43
CA GLY A 51 9.77 -0.78 2.17
C GLY A 51 11.08 -0.71 2.96
N LEU A 52 11.64 -1.86 3.34
CA LEU A 52 12.93 -1.90 4.06
C LEU A 52 14.11 -1.66 3.14
N GLY A 53 14.06 -2.19 1.92
CA GLY A 53 15.05 -1.94 0.89
C GLY A 53 14.80 -0.66 0.08
N GLU A 54 13.68 0.03 0.32
CA GLU A 54 13.19 1.17 -0.48
C GLU A 54 13.28 0.88 -1.98
N ARG A 55 12.69 -0.25 -2.36
CA ARG A 55 12.72 -0.74 -3.74
C ARG A 55 11.38 -1.25 -4.18
N ILE A 56 11.08 -1.00 -5.45
CA ILE A 56 9.82 -1.37 -6.07
C ILE A 56 10.15 -2.06 -7.39
N ARG A 57 9.51 -3.20 -7.66
CA ARG A 57 9.52 -3.81 -8.98
C ARG A 57 8.12 -3.85 -9.56
N PHE A 58 7.97 -3.23 -10.71
CA PHE A 58 6.74 -3.20 -11.46
C PHE A 58 6.90 -4.03 -12.73
N ARG A 59 6.07 -5.06 -12.88
CA ARG A 59 5.97 -5.85 -14.10
C ARG A 59 4.57 -5.73 -14.65
N GLN A 60 4.45 -5.39 -15.92
CA GLN A 60 3.17 -5.31 -16.59
C GLN A 60 3.28 -5.98 -17.96
N PHE A 61 2.25 -6.71 -18.33
CA PHE A 61 2.10 -7.22 -19.69
C PHE A 61 0.64 -7.17 -20.09
N GLY A 62 0.39 -7.04 -21.39
CA GLY A 62 -0.96 -6.85 -21.84
C GLY A 62 -1.07 -6.44 -23.30
N LEU A 63 -2.24 -5.90 -23.62
CA LEU A 63 -2.63 -5.36 -24.92
C LEU A 63 -2.91 -3.87 -24.76
N TYR A 64 -2.32 -3.05 -25.62
CA TYR A 64 -2.62 -1.63 -25.77
C TYR A 64 -2.79 -1.33 -27.25
N ASP A 65 -3.95 -0.79 -27.66
CA ASP A 65 -4.31 -0.56 -29.08
C ASP A 65 -4.04 -1.80 -29.97
N ASN A 66 -4.52 -2.97 -29.54
CA ASN A 66 -4.30 -4.29 -30.18
C ASN A 66 -2.83 -4.72 -30.35
N LYS A 67 -1.88 -4.02 -29.71
CA LYS A 67 -0.47 -4.39 -29.69
C LYS A 67 -0.10 -4.97 -28.34
N THR A 68 0.60 -6.10 -28.36
CA THR A 68 1.13 -6.67 -27.13
C THR A 68 2.29 -5.81 -26.63
N TYR A 69 2.31 -5.60 -25.32
CA TYR A 69 3.41 -4.88 -24.68
C TYR A 69 3.83 -5.58 -23.39
N HIS A 70 5.10 -5.39 -23.03
CA HIS A 70 5.69 -5.87 -21.80
C HIS A 70 6.55 -4.76 -21.20
N LEU A 71 6.42 -4.58 -19.90
CA LEU A 71 7.16 -3.62 -19.10
C LEU A 71 7.69 -4.33 -17.85
N ASP A 72 8.98 -4.22 -17.58
CA ASP A 72 9.60 -4.67 -16.33
C ASP A 72 10.55 -3.56 -15.87
N VAL A 73 10.20 -2.92 -14.76
CA VAL A 73 10.94 -1.81 -14.18
C VAL A 73 11.31 -2.15 -12.75
N LEU A 74 12.58 -1.97 -12.41
CA LEU A 74 13.11 -2.08 -11.06
C LEU A 74 13.57 -0.69 -10.60
N LEU A 75 12.96 -0.19 -9.53
CA LEU A 75 13.23 1.09 -8.88
C LEU A 75 14.03 0.81 -7.60
N LEU A 76 15.24 1.35 -7.50
CA LEU A 76 16.13 1.21 -6.35
C LEU A 76 16.40 2.61 -5.79
N TYR A 77 15.57 3.07 -4.85
CA TYR A 77 15.59 4.46 -4.40
C TYR A 77 16.85 4.82 -3.63
N ARG A 78 17.35 3.91 -2.77
CA ARG A 78 18.63 4.08 -2.06
C ARG A 78 19.84 4.29 -2.97
N GLU A 79 19.76 3.74 -4.17
CA GLU A 79 20.83 3.83 -5.16
C GLU A 79 20.61 4.99 -6.14
N GLY A 80 19.42 5.63 -6.12
CA GLY A 80 19.04 6.69 -7.05
C GLY A 80 18.95 6.21 -8.50
N VAL A 81 18.56 4.95 -8.70
CA VAL A 81 18.56 4.31 -10.02
C VAL A 81 17.26 3.58 -10.33
N MET A 82 16.85 3.64 -11.60
CA MET A 82 15.87 2.74 -12.17
C MET A 82 16.45 1.92 -13.32
N TYR A 83 16.05 0.65 -13.40
CA TYR A 83 16.36 -0.23 -14.52
C TYR A 83 15.09 -0.56 -15.28
N LYS A 84 15.09 -0.30 -16.59
CA LYS A 84 14.13 -0.87 -17.53
C LYS A 84 14.71 -2.17 -18.06
N ILE A 85 14.04 -3.29 -17.82
CA ILE A 85 14.53 -4.63 -18.12
C ILE A 85 13.77 -5.20 -19.31
N ASN A 86 14.48 -5.56 -20.36
CA ASN A 86 13.93 -6.31 -21.47
C ASN A 86 14.30 -7.79 -21.33
N ASN A 87 13.36 -8.58 -20.80
CA ASN A 87 13.58 -10.01 -20.58
C ASN A 87 13.76 -10.81 -21.89
N LYS A 88 13.20 -10.35 -23.02
CA LYS A 88 13.34 -11.03 -24.32
C LYS A 88 14.77 -10.87 -24.86
N ASN A 89 15.26 -9.64 -24.87
CA ASN A 89 16.58 -9.31 -25.43
C ASN A 89 17.71 -9.47 -24.39
N ARG A 90 17.38 -9.79 -23.14
CA ARG A 90 18.32 -9.87 -22.01
C ARG A 90 19.12 -8.57 -21.80
N THR A 91 18.54 -7.43 -22.14
CA THR A 91 19.15 -6.11 -21.96
C THR A 91 18.50 -5.36 -20.80
N CYS A 92 19.24 -4.42 -20.20
CA CYS A 92 18.69 -3.47 -19.26
C CYS A 92 19.21 -2.06 -19.57
N THR A 93 18.36 -1.06 -19.35
CA THR A 93 18.72 0.36 -19.47
C THR A 93 18.66 0.98 -18.08
N LYS A 94 19.80 1.54 -17.64
CA LYS A 94 19.93 2.27 -16.38
C LYS A 94 19.52 3.72 -16.59
N GLN A 95 18.69 4.28 -15.71
CA GLN A 95 18.28 5.68 -15.72
C GLN A 95 18.34 6.26 -14.31
N HIS A 96 18.52 7.56 -14.19
CA HIS A 96 18.47 8.26 -12.90
C HIS A 96 17.05 8.20 -12.32
N LEU A 97 16.95 8.01 -11.01
CA LEU A 97 15.69 7.98 -10.26
C LEU A 97 15.77 8.99 -9.12
N SER A 98 14.71 9.79 -8.94
CA SER A 98 14.60 10.67 -7.78
C SER A 98 14.65 9.85 -6.49
N PRO A 99 15.40 10.27 -5.47
CA PRO A 99 15.50 9.53 -4.20
C PRO A 99 14.21 9.57 -3.36
N ASP A 100 13.17 10.28 -3.79
CA ASP A 100 11.92 10.45 -3.05
C ASP A 100 11.08 9.16 -2.98
N PHE A 101 11.45 8.26 -2.08
CA PHE A 101 10.71 7.04 -1.79
C PHE A 101 9.46 7.34 -0.95
N HIS A 102 8.30 6.94 -1.46
CA HIS A 102 7.03 7.09 -0.76
C HIS A 102 6.61 5.75 -0.13
N PRO A 103 6.64 5.64 1.21
CA PRO A 103 6.29 4.40 1.88
C PRO A 103 4.77 4.14 1.80
N LEU A 104 4.37 2.88 1.66
CA LEU A 104 2.98 2.46 1.78
C LEU A 104 2.58 2.39 3.27
N ALA A 105 2.41 3.54 3.90
CA ALA A 105 2.15 3.71 5.32
C ALA A 105 1.01 4.70 5.58
N VAL A 106 0.28 4.54 6.70
CA VAL A 106 -0.69 5.55 7.14
C VAL A 106 0.07 6.76 7.72
N PRO A 107 -0.13 7.97 7.19
CA PRO A 107 0.48 9.18 7.72
C PRO A 107 0.09 9.41 9.18
N ARG A 108 1.00 9.99 9.97
CA ARG A 108 0.76 10.27 11.40
C ARG A 108 -0.37 11.29 11.64
N ASN A 109 -0.60 12.16 10.67
CA ASN A 109 -1.64 13.19 10.68
C ASN A 109 -2.94 12.71 10.00
N ALA A 110 -3.05 11.43 9.64
CA ALA A 110 -4.26 10.94 8.98
C ALA A 110 -5.45 10.88 9.95
N THR A 111 -6.63 11.21 9.44
CA THR A 111 -7.92 11.13 10.13
C THR A 111 -8.60 9.82 9.79
N LEU A 112 -9.11 9.12 10.81
CA LEU A 112 -9.90 7.90 10.62
C LEU A 112 -11.23 8.27 9.94
N MET A 113 -11.49 7.67 8.78
CA MET A 113 -12.74 7.84 8.04
C MET A 113 -13.78 6.82 8.45
N GLY A 114 -13.37 5.58 8.73
CA GLY A 114 -14.30 4.52 9.13
C GLY A 114 -13.65 3.16 9.29
N GLN A 115 -14.44 2.23 9.81
CA GLN A 115 -14.11 0.83 10.00
C GLN A 115 -15.09 -0.05 9.25
N PHE A 116 -14.58 -1.07 8.57
CA PHE A 116 -15.37 -1.99 7.77
C PHE A 116 -14.85 -3.42 7.93
N VAL A 117 -15.71 -4.43 7.76
CA VAL A 117 -15.30 -5.82 7.68
C VAL A 117 -15.33 -6.24 6.21
N LEU A 118 -14.18 -6.62 5.66
CA LEU A 118 -14.10 -7.22 4.34
C LEU A 118 -14.28 -8.73 4.46
N GLY A 119 -15.15 -9.32 3.64
CA GLY A 119 -15.49 -10.74 3.71
C GLY A 119 -16.82 -10.99 4.42
N ALA A 120 -17.04 -12.23 4.84
CA ALA A 120 -18.29 -12.65 5.46
C ALA A 120 -18.22 -12.55 6.99
N SER A 121 -19.30 -12.10 7.62
CA SER A 121 -19.46 -12.13 9.08
C SER A 121 -20.10 -13.42 9.58
N SER A 122 -20.35 -14.39 8.70
CA SER A 122 -21.10 -15.63 8.98
C SER A 122 -20.33 -16.65 9.82
N GLY A 123 -19.01 -16.50 9.98
CA GLY A 123 -18.20 -17.41 10.77
C GLY A 123 -16.89 -16.77 11.25
N PRO A 124 -16.31 -17.26 12.36
CA PRO A 124 -15.00 -16.80 12.83
C PRO A 124 -13.94 -16.93 11.74
N GLY A 125 -13.14 -15.88 11.54
CA GLY A 125 -12.06 -15.87 10.55
C GLY A 125 -12.48 -15.68 9.09
N GLN A 126 -13.77 -15.51 8.80
CA GLN A 126 -14.27 -15.26 7.43
C GLN A 126 -14.28 -13.77 7.03
N GLY A 127 -13.89 -12.90 7.95
CA GLY A 127 -13.83 -11.46 7.74
C GLY A 127 -12.52 -10.86 8.25
N VAL A 128 -12.14 -9.76 7.64
CA VAL A 128 -10.97 -8.96 8.01
C VAL A 128 -11.47 -7.57 8.38
N LEU A 129 -11.27 -7.18 9.66
CA LEU A 129 -11.54 -5.81 10.07
C LEU A 129 -10.51 -4.89 9.40
N VAL A 130 -10.98 -3.81 8.79
CA VAL A 130 -10.11 -2.83 8.16
C VAL A 130 -10.49 -1.42 8.55
N ASN A 131 -9.46 -0.59 8.75
CA ASN A 131 -9.58 0.83 8.98
C ASN A 131 -9.32 1.57 7.67
N SER A 132 -10.16 2.56 7.35
CA SER A 132 -9.96 3.52 6.27
C SER A 132 -9.48 4.85 6.85
N TRP A 133 -8.35 5.34 6.36
CA TRP A 133 -7.74 6.60 6.80
C TRP A 133 -7.67 7.59 5.64
N TYR A 134 -7.86 8.87 5.96
CA TYR A 134 -7.66 9.99 5.05
C TYR A 134 -6.53 10.87 5.59
N GLY A 135 -5.52 11.14 4.79
CA GLY A 135 -4.44 12.04 5.16
C GLY A 135 -3.75 12.61 3.94
N ASP A 136 -3.10 13.74 4.14
CA ASP A 136 -2.30 14.38 3.10
C ASP A 136 -0.86 13.89 3.21
N GLU A 137 -0.42 13.16 2.19
CA GLU A 137 0.99 13.06 1.83
C GLU A 137 1.26 13.98 0.65
N LYS A 138 2.50 14.45 0.51
CA LYS A 138 2.92 15.50 -0.42
C LYS A 138 2.61 15.26 -1.92
N LEU A 139 1.93 14.18 -2.32
CA LEU A 139 1.48 14.01 -3.70
C LEU A 139 0.12 13.35 -3.95
N GLN A 140 -0.64 12.88 -2.96
CA GLN A 140 -2.03 12.42 -3.18
C GLN A 140 -2.74 12.04 -1.87
N SER A 141 -4.06 12.29 -1.82
CA SER A 141 -4.92 11.72 -0.78
C SER A 141 -5.20 10.25 -1.10
N HIS A 142 -4.81 9.34 -0.21
CA HIS A 142 -5.00 7.90 -0.38
C HIS A 142 -5.89 7.32 0.72
N VAL A 143 -6.82 6.45 0.35
CA VAL A 143 -7.51 5.57 1.30
C VAL A 143 -6.57 4.43 1.63
N LEU A 144 -6.06 4.44 2.85
CA LEU A 144 -5.15 3.41 3.34
C LEU A 144 -5.90 2.43 4.23
N VAL A 145 -5.73 1.14 3.91
CA VAL A 145 -6.44 0.03 4.56
C VAL A 145 -5.47 -0.71 5.47
N CYS A 146 -5.78 -0.78 6.77
CA CYS A 146 -4.98 -1.50 7.76
C CYS A 146 -5.87 -2.37 8.66
N ASN A 147 -5.40 -3.59 8.99
CA ASN A 147 -5.98 -4.53 9.94
C ASN A 147 -5.02 -4.68 11.14
#